data_AF-A0A1M7HYV7-F1
#
_entry.id   AF-A0A1M7HYV7-F1
#
_cell.length_a   1.000
_cell.length_b   1.000
_cell.length_c   1.000
_cell.angle_alpha   90.00
_cell.angle_beta   90.00
_cell.angle_gamma   90.00
#
_symmetry.space_group_name_H-M   'P 1'
#
loop_
_entity.id
_entity.type
_entity.pdbx_description
1 polymer ?
#
loop_
_entity_poly.entity_id
_entity_poly.type
_entity_poly.pdbx_seq_one_letter_code
_entity_poly.pdbx_strand_id
1 'polypeptide(L)'
;MTLLADLLSTVFERRYRPFAQRRHGTRPITELADELVGSTGETSGASMAAEILTGFAMMKDEEKLGFFEHLAGAMNIDPEAVRNALDAYEEEPSKSSYRSYMAAAEPRRQELIRRLNGVPGATRALVGMRADLLRLGRGRPELEALDLDFRHLFASWFNRGFLVLRPINWESPAHILEKIIQYEAVHAIDSWDDLRRRLEPEDRRCFAFFHPAMPDEPLIFVEVALTRGIPGSVQALLAPERATLPEEEADTAVFYSISNCQAGLASISFGNSLIKQVASDLAAELPGLKTFVTLSPIPGLCAWLDAQGIAWTEAAPERMRALAAHYLLHAKHDTGAPVDPVARFHLGNGAIVHAVHAEADTSANGRARSGGTMVNYLYDLAKVAQNHEQFAATNTVVATSEVKSLANSAHLEPAKEK
;
A
#
# COMPACT_ATOMS: atom_id res chain seq x y z
N MET A 1 7.11 15.91 27.73
CA MET A 1 7.77 15.10 26.67
C MET A 1 8.21 13.80 27.30
N THR A 2 7.68 12.67 26.82
CA THR A 2 7.87 11.34 27.42
C THR A 2 9.16 10.70 26.92
N LEU A 3 9.87 9.94 27.77
CA LEU A 3 11.08 9.17 27.43
C LEU A 3 10.95 8.33 26.13
N LEU A 4 9.74 7.88 25.80
CA LEU A 4 9.44 7.17 24.55
C LEU A 4 9.63 8.05 23.30
N ALA A 5 9.29 9.33 23.38
CA ALA A 5 9.45 10.29 22.28
C ALA A 5 10.93 10.59 22.02
N ASP A 6 11.75 10.70 23.08
CA ASP A 6 13.20 10.90 22.96
C ASP A 6 13.91 9.64 22.43
N LEU A 7 13.49 8.44 22.88
CA LEU A 7 13.96 7.16 22.33
C LEU A 7 13.58 6.99 20.85
N LEU A 8 12.37 7.39 20.47
CA LEU A 8 11.97 7.39 19.07
C LEU A 8 12.79 8.42 18.27
N SER A 9 12.96 9.65 18.76
CA SER A 9 13.75 10.69 18.08
C SER A 9 15.18 10.24 17.79
N THR A 10 15.84 9.57 18.75
CA THR A 10 17.20 9.03 18.56
C THR A 10 17.26 7.85 17.56
N VAL A 11 16.17 7.10 17.38
CA VAL A 11 16.04 6.10 16.31
C VAL A 11 15.83 6.77 14.95
N PHE A 12 15.03 7.83 14.90
CA PHE A 12 14.76 8.59 13.66
C PHE A 12 15.98 9.40 13.17
N GLU A 13 16.92 9.77 14.04
CA GLU A 13 18.12 10.55 13.66
C GLU A 13 19.27 9.71 13.06
N ARG A 14 19.18 8.37 13.07
CA ARG A 14 20.25 7.52 12.52
C ARG A 14 20.23 7.52 10.99
N ARG A 15 20.99 8.45 10.40
CA ARG A 15 21.29 8.44 8.96
C ARG A 15 22.20 7.27 8.60
N TYR A 16 21.65 6.27 7.94
CA TYR A 16 22.42 5.11 7.46
C TYR A 16 22.99 5.36 6.06
N ARG A 17 24.28 5.04 5.88
CA ARG A 17 24.93 5.11 4.58
C ARG A 17 24.37 4.03 3.64
N PRO A 18 23.93 4.37 2.41
CA PRO A 18 23.40 3.41 1.45
C PRO A 18 24.36 2.25 1.18
N PHE A 19 23.82 1.04 1.03
CA PHE A 19 24.63 -0.16 0.77
C PHE A 19 25.42 -0.05 -0.55
N ALA A 20 24.82 0.53 -1.60
CA ALA A 20 25.50 0.76 -2.88
C ALA A 20 26.77 1.63 -2.81
N GLN A 21 27.03 2.32 -1.69
CA GLN A 21 28.23 3.13 -1.48
C GLN A 21 29.30 2.40 -0.64
N ARG A 22 29.08 1.14 -0.25
CA ARG A 22 30.03 0.34 0.53
C ARG A 22 30.92 -0.50 -0.38
N ARG A 23 32.10 -0.89 0.13
CA ARG A 23 33.00 -1.81 -0.60
C ARG A 23 32.35 -3.19 -0.69
N HIS A 24 32.35 -3.74 -1.90
CA HIS A 24 31.89 -5.09 -2.19
C HIS A 24 33.08 -6.07 -2.15
N GLY A 25 32.85 -7.31 -1.73
CA GLY A 25 33.86 -8.37 -1.84
C GLY A 25 33.89 -9.00 -3.23
N THR A 26 34.58 -10.12 -3.38
CA THR A 26 34.69 -10.86 -4.65
C THR A 26 33.93 -12.18 -4.64
N ARG A 27 33.32 -12.53 -3.51
CA ARG A 27 32.60 -13.80 -3.35
C ARG A 27 31.22 -13.72 -3.99
N PRO A 28 30.73 -14.82 -4.62
CA PRO A 28 29.35 -14.88 -5.09
C PRO A 28 28.37 -14.68 -3.93
N ILE A 29 27.37 -13.82 -4.12
CA ILE A 29 26.39 -13.53 -3.05
C ILE A 29 25.53 -14.74 -2.68
N THR A 30 25.39 -15.72 -3.59
CA THR A 30 24.68 -16.99 -3.34
C THR A 30 25.43 -17.84 -2.32
N GLU A 31 26.76 -17.96 -2.43
CA GLU A 31 27.60 -18.63 -1.44
C GLU A 31 27.54 -17.93 -0.08
N LEU A 32 27.57 -16.60 -0.07
CA LEU A 32 27.42 -15.82 1.15
C LEU A 32 26.04 -16.04 1.80
N ALA A 33 24.97 -16.14 0.99
CA ALA A 33 23.63 -16.39 1.51
C ALA A 33 23.51 -17.77 2.16
N ASP A 34 24.08 -18.81 1.54
CA ASP A 34 24.11 -20.16 2.10
C ASP A 34 24.89 -20.24 3.41
N GLU A 35 26.08 -19.64 3.44
CA GLU A 35 26.92 -19.58 4.64
C GLU A 35 26.27 -18.72 5.74
N LEU A 36 25.58 -17.63 5.38
CA LEU A 36 24.93 -16.76 6.36
C LEU A 36 23.87 -17.52 7.15
N VAL A 37 23.05 -18.35 6.49
CA VAL A 37 22.04 -19.18 7.19
C VAL A 37 22.68 -20.24 8.08
N GLY A 38 23.83 -20.80 7.68
CA GLY A 38 24.56 -21.79 8.47
C GLY A 38 25.42 -21.23 9.61
N SER A 39 25.66 -19.92 9.65
CA SER A 39 26.58 -19.30 10.61
C SER A 39 26.00 -19.19 12.02
N THR A 40 26.85 -19.24 13.05
CA THR A 40 26.46 -19.04 14.46
C THR A 40 27.06 -17.77 15.08
N GLY A 41 28.01 -17.12 14.40
CA GLY A 41 28.68 -15.91 14.89
C GLY A 41 27.93 -14.63 14.52
N GLU A 42 27.57 -13.83 15.52
CA GLU A 42 26.84 -12.56 15.32
C GLU A 42 27.65 -11.55 14.48
N THR A 43 28.94 -11.37 14.78
CA THR A 43 29.80 -10.40 14.08
C THR A 43 30.09 -10.80 12.64
N SER A 44 30.39 -12.07 12.39
CA SER A 44 30.62 -12.58 11.04
C SER A 44 29.34 -12.56 10.20
N GLY A 45 28.20 -12.95 10.80
CA GLY A 45 26.89 -12.89 10.15
C GLY A 45 26.49 -11.48 9.74
N ALA A 46 26.71 -10.47 10.60
CA ALA A 46 26.44 -9.07 10.27
C ALA A 46 27.31 -8.57 9.10
N SER A 47 28.58 -8.97 9.03
CA SER A 47 29.46 -8.60 7.92
C SER A 47 28.96 -9.21 6.60
N MET A 48 28.60 -10.49 6.61
CA MET A 48 28.09 -11.18 5.42
C MET A 48 26.76 -10.61 4.94
N ALA A 49 25.84 -10.33 5.87
CA ALA A 49 24.56 -9.70 5.55
C ALA A 49 24.76 -8.33 4.88
N ALA A 50 25.68 -7.51 5.39
CA ALA A 50 26.00 -6.22 4.78
C ALA A 50 26.65 -6.37 3.38
N GLU A 51 27.49 -7.38 3.18
CA GLU A 51 28.11 -7.70 1.88
C GLU A 51 27.06 -8.15 0.86
N ILE A 52 26.15 -9.06 1.23
CA ILE A 52 25.04 -9.52 0.37
C ILE A 52 24.17 -8.35 -0.06
N LEU A 53 23.74 -7.49 0.87
CA LEU A 53 22.89 -6.33 0.55
C LEU A 53 23.62 -5.29 -0.33
N THR A 54 24.93 -5.14 -0.13
CA THR A 54 25.78 -4.29 -0.98
C THR A 54 25.88 -4.86 -2.39
N GLY A 55 26.13 -6.17 -2.52
CA GLY A 55 26.25 -6.85 -3.80
C GLY A 55 24.96 -6.82 -4.60
N PHE A 56 23.86 -7.21 -3.95
CA PHE A 56 22.54 -7.18 -4.58
C PHE A 56 22.18 -5.78 -5.10
N ALA A 57 22.51 -4.72 -4.36
CA ALA A 57 22.23 -3.35 -4.77
C ALA A 57 23.01 -2.90 -6.03
N MET A 58 24.14 -3.56 -6.34
CA MET A 58 24.98 -3.26 -7.52
C MET A 58 24.67 -4.15 -8.73
N MET A 59 23.89 -5.20 -8.54
CA MET A 59 23.54 -6.17 -9.59
C MET A 59 22.60 -5.58 -10.65
N LYS A 60 22.79 -6.04 -11.89
CA LYS A 60 21.83 -5.87 -12.99
C LYS A 60 20.66 -6.83 -12.83
N ASP A 61 19.62 -6.60 -13.62
CA ASP A 61 18.37 -7.37 -13.55
C ASP A 61 18.58 -8.87 -13.79
N GLU A 62 19.46 -9.25 -14.71
CA GLU A 62 19.77 -10.67 -14.98
C GLU A 62 20.46 -11.34 -13.78
N GLU A 63 21.35 -10.61 -13.10
CA GLU A 63 22.08 -11.10 -11.92
C GLU A 63 21.14 -11.19 -10.71
N LYS A 64 20.26 -10.20 -10.52
CA LYS A 64 19.21 -10.22 -9.48
C LYS A 64 18.26 -11.40 -9.69
N LEU A 65 17.85 -11.64 -10.93
CA LEU A 65 17.00 -12.78 -11.26
C LEU A 65 17.69 -14.10 -10.92
N GLY A 66 18.95 -14.28 -11.30
CA GLY A 66 19.73 -15.47 -10.93
C GLY A 66 19.85 -15.65 -9.42
N PHE A 67 19.98 -14.56 -8.65
CA PHE A 67 19.95 -14.63 -7.19
C PHE A 67 18.58 -15.07 -6.66
N PHE A 68 17.48 -14.54 -7.19
CA PHE A 68 16.13 -14.97 -6.79
C PHE A 68 15.85 -16.43 -7.15
N GLU A 69 16.30 -16.90 -8.31
CA GLU A 69 16.21 -18.30 -8.72
C GLU A 69 17.00 -19.21 -7.76
N HIS A 70 18.17 -18.79 -7.28
CA HIS A 70 18.91 -19.49 -6.21
C HIS A 70 18.10 -19.57 -4.91
N LEU A 71 17.51 -18.46 -4.46
CA LEU A 71 16.69 -18.44 -3.23
C LEU A 71 15.44 -19.33 -3.34
N ALA A 72 14.78 -19.31 -4.50
CA ALA A 72 13.57 -20.08 -4.74
C ALA A 72 13.84 -21.58 -4.89
N GLY A 73 14.99 -21.95 -5.47
CA GLY A 73 15.42 -23.34 -5.64
C GLY A 73 16.20 -23.89 -4.45
N ALA A 74 17.45 -23.45 -4.28
CA ALA A 74 18.42 -24.04 -3.36
C ALA A 74 18.11 -23.79 -1.87
N MET A 75 17.31 -22.77 -1.56
CA MET A 75 16.94 -22.40 -0.18
C MET A 75 15.46 -22.68 0.14
N ASN A 76 14.82 -23.55 -0.65
CA ASN A 76 13.46 -24.03 -0.42
C ASN A 76 13.38 -25.07 0.70
N ILE A 77 12.16 -25.49 1.04
CA ILE A 77 11.93 -26.65 1.89
C ILE A 77 12.48 -27.92 1.23
N ASP A 78 12.94 -28.85 2.05
CA ASP A 78 13.24 -30.22 1.63
C ASP A 78 11.98 -31.08 1.85
N PRO A 79 11.28 -31.51 0.79
CA PRO A 79 10.03 -32.26 0.92
C PRO A 79 10.18 -33.60 1.65
N GLU A 80 11.35 -34.22 1.62
CA GLU A 80 11.60 -35.48 2.33
C GLU A 80 11.81 -35.22 3.82
N ALA A 81 12.61 -34.21 4.17
CA ALA A 81 12.78 -33.80 5.56
C ALA A 81 11.46 -33.37 6.21
N VAL A 82 10.60 -32.65 5.48
CA VAL A 82 9.27 -32.25 5.96
C VAL A 82 8.37 -33.47 6.22
N ARG A 83 8.33 -34.44 5.30
CA ARG A 83 7.53 -35.67 5.48
C ARG A 83 8.00 -36.46 6.69
N ASN A 84 9.30 -36.72 6.80
CA ASN A 84 9.86 -37.48 7.92
C ASN A 84 9.58 -36.80 9.26
N ALA A 85 9.66 -35.46 9.31
CA ALA A 85 9.36 -34.71 10.53
C ALA A 85 7.86 -34.67 10.87
N LEU A 86 6.99 -34.70 9.86
CA LEU A 86 5.54 -34.81 10.04
C LEU A 86 5.16 -36.20 10.57
N ASP A 87 5.68 -37.26 9.95
CA ASP A 87 5.43 -38.65 10.38
C ASP A 87 5.81 -38.83 11.86
N ALA A 88 6.99 -38.34 12.26
CA ALA A 88 7.44 -38.36 13.65
C ALA A 88 6.54 -37.54 14.61
N TYR A 89 5.94 -36.45 14.12
CA TYR A 89 4.98 -35.67 14.91
C TYR A 89 3.63 -36.37 15.04
N GLU A 90 3.17 -37.07 14.01
CA GLU A 90 1.94 -37.86 14.05
C GLU A 90 2.06 -39.09 14.97
N GLU A 91 3.21 -39.78 14.94
CA GLU A 91 3.49 -40.93 15.80
C GLU A 91 3.59 -40.54 17.28
N GLU A 92 4.30 -39.46 17.60
CA GLU A 92 4.47 -38.99 18.98
C GLU A 92 4.36 -37.45 19.07
N PRO A 93 3.13 -36.91 19.19
CA PRO A 93 2.93 -35.47 19.33
C PRO A 93 3.57 -34.93 20.61
N SER A 94 4.66 -34.18 20.46
CA SER A 94 5.42 -33.62 21.57
C SER A 94 6.02 -32.25 21.20
N LYS A 95 6.53 -31.53 22.21
CA LYS A 95 7.28 -30.28 21.99
C LYS A 95 8.48 -30.48 21.06
N SER A 96 9.12 -31.65 21.13
CA SER A 96 10.31 -31.96 20.34
C SER A 96 9.95 -32.22 18.89
N SER A 97 9.00 -33.13 18.64
CA SER A 97 8.56 -33.48 17.28
C SER A 97 7.89 -32.30 16.59
N TYR A 98 7.08 -31.50 17.31
CA TYR A 98 6.52 -30.26 16.77
C TYR A 98 7.60 -29.26 16.35
N ARG A 99 8.65 -29.07 17.16
CA ARG A 99 9.76 -28.18 16.80
C ARG A 99 10.50 -28.67 15.56
N SER A 100 10.76 -29.97 15.46
CA SER A 100 11.42 -30.55 14.28
C SER A 100 10.58 -30.36 13.02
N TYR A 101 9.27 -30.59 13.10
CA TYR A 101 8.35 -30.34 11.99
C TYR A 101 8.35 -28.86 11.56
N MET A 102 8.19 -27.93 12.50
CA MET A 102 8.22 -26.50 12.19
C MET A 102 9.55 -26.05 11.58
N ALA A 103 10.68 -26.59 12.07
CA ALA A 103 12.00 -26.28 11.52
C ALA A 103 12.20 -26.83 10.10
N ALA A 104 11.67 -28.02 9.80
CA ALA A 104 11.75 -28.61 8.46
C ALA A 104 10.80 -27.91 7.46
N ALA A 105 9.63 -27.47 7.93
CA ALA A 105 8.60 -26.82 7.11
C ALA A 105 8.90 -25.34 6.80
N GLU A 106 9.87 -24.73 7.48
CA GLU A 106 10.29 -23.35 7.20
C GLU A 106 11.42 -23.33 6.16
N PRO A 107 11.25 -22.68 5.00
CA PRO A 107 12.31 -22.59 4.00
C PRO A 107 13.48 -21.74 4.51
N ARG A 108 14.72 -22.17 4.23
CA ARG A 108 15.96 -21.48 4.64
C ARG A 108 16.01 -20.01 4.23
N ARG A 109 15.31 -19.62 3.17
CA ARG A 109 15.21 -18.23 2.72
C ARG A 109 14.45 -17.31 3.68
N GLN A 110 13.54 -17.80 4.53
CA GLN A 110 12.95 -16.97 5.59
C GLN A 110 14.01 -16.58 6.63
N GLU A 111 14.84 -17.54 7.03
CA GLU A 111 15.95 -17.28 7.95
C GLU A 111 16.99 -16.34 7.34
N LEU A 112 17.30 -16.51 6.06
CA LEU A 112 18.16 -15.57 5.34
C LEU A 112 17.62 -14.14 5.45
N ILE A 113 16.34 -13.92 5.10
CA ILE A 113 15.73 -12.58 5.11
C ILE A 113 15.75 -11.98 6.52
N ARG A 114 15.49 -12.78 7.58
CA ARG A 114 15.62 -12.32 8.98
C ARG A 114 17.04 -11.90 9.33
N ARG A 115 18.05 -12.69 8.95
CA ARG A 115 19.47 -12.37 9.20
C ARG A 115 19.93 -11.15 8.43
N LEU A 116 19.49 -11.00 7.19
CA LEU A 116 19.74 -9.78 6.41
C LEU A 116 19.18 -8.55 7.11
N ASN A 117 17.99 -8.64 7.71
CA ASN A 117 17.38 -7.51 8.44
C ASN A 117 18.09 -7.15 9.76
N GLY A 118 19.07 -7.95 10.20
CA GLY A 118 19.84 -7.70 11.42
C GLY A 118 20.86 -6.57 11.32
N VAL A 119 21.12 -6.02 10.13
CA VAL A 119 22.11 -4.96 9.93
C VAL A 119 21.48 -3.59 9.71
N PRO A 120 22.17 -2.49 10.08
CA PRO A 120 21.59 -1.16 9.96
C PRO A 120 21.30 -0.75 8.51
N GLY A 121 20.08 -0.26 8.27
CA GLY A 121 19.58 0.12 6.94
C GLY A 121 18.98 -1.05 6.13
N ALA A 122 19.04 -2.28 6.63
CA ALA A 122 18.61 -3.46 5.89
C ALA A 122 17.12 -3.46 5.53
N THR A 123 16.25 -2.96 6.41
CA THR A 123 14.80 -2.96 6.15
C THR A 123 14.46 -2.25 4.84
N ARG A 124 15.04 -1.06 4.59
CA ARG A 124 14.87 -0.34 3.32
C ARG A 124 15.44 -1.14 2.13
N ALA A 125 16.60 -1.77 2.31
CA ALA A 125 17.22 -2.57 1.26
C ALA A 125 16.37 -3.80 0.89
N LEU A 126 15.79 -4.47 1.89
CA LEU A 126 14.88 -5.61 1.70
C LEU A 126 13.57 -5.20 1.04
N VAL A 127 13.02 -4.03 1.39
CA VAL A 127 11.86 -3.46 0.66
C VAL A 127 12.21 -3.25 -0.81
N GLY A 128 13.38 -2.67 -1.10
CA GLY A 128 13.87 -2.54 -2.48
C GLY A 128 14.06 -3.89 -3.19
N MET A 129 14.66 -4.86 -2.51
CA MET A 129 14.85 -6.23 -3.02
C MET A 129 13.51 -6.89 -3.37
N ARG A 130 12.48 -6.75 -2.51
CA ARG A 130 11.15 -7.27 -2.81
C ARG A 130 10.50 -6.53 -3.98
N ALA A 131 10.71 -5.22 -4.11
CA ALA A 131 10.23 -4.48 -5.28
C ALA A 131 10.82 -5.04 -6.59
N ASP A 132 12.12 -5.37 -6.60
CA ASP A 132 12.76 -6.05 -7.72
C ASP A 132 12.20 -7.47 -7.94
N LEU A 133 11.94 -8.23 -6.87
CA LEU A 133 11.32 -9.56 -6.97
C LEU A 133 9.93 -9.49 -7.64
N LEU A 134 9.08 -8.54 -7.22
CA LEU A 134 7.74 -8.37 -7.80
C LEU A 134 7.80 -7.99 -9.28
N ARG A 135 8.81 -7.20 -9.68
CA ARG A 135 9.00 -6.76 -11.06
C ARG A 135 9.56 -7.86 -11.96
N LEU A 136 10.58 -8.59 -11.48
CA LEU A 136 11.31 -9.59 -12.25
C LEU A 136 10.67 -10.99 -12.19
N GLY A 137 9.95 -11.29 -11.12
CA GLY A 137 9.38 -12.61 -10.84
C GLY A 137 7.95 -12.82 -11.31
N ARG A 138 7.32 -11.81 -11.92
CA ARG A 138 5.92 -11.90 -12.38
C ARG A 138 5.75 -13.03 -13.40
N GLY A 139 4.81 -13.94 -13.14
CA GLY A 139 4.51 -15.08 -14.02
C GLY A 139 5.46 -16.27 -13.84
N ARG A 140 6.32 -16.26 -12.81
CA ARG A 140 7.22 -17.36 -12.45
C ARG A 140 6.76 -17.96 -11.11
N PRO A 141 6.08 -19.12 -11.10
CA PRO A 141 5.46 -19.68 -9.89
C PRO A 141 6.39 -19.82 -8.68
N GLU A 142 7.65 -20.21 -8.92
CA GLU A 142 8.67 -20.36 -7.90
C GLU A 142 9.07 -19.03 -7.23
N LEU A 143 9.08 -17.94 -7.99
CA LEU A 143 9.39 -16.60 -7.46
C LEU A 143 8.17 -15.96 -6.80
N GLU A 144 6.97 -16.26 -7.28
CA GLU A 144 5.72 -15.90 -6.62
C GLU A 144 5.59 -16.61 -5.26
N ALA A 145 6.06 -17.85 -5.15
CA ALA A 145 6.15 -18.55 -3.86
C ALA A 145 7.17 -17.88 -2.91
N LEU A 146 8.32 -17.42 -3.42
CA LEU A 146 9.30 -16.65 -2.63
C LEU A 146 8.71 -15.33 -2.09
N ASP A 147 7.85 -14.63 -2.86
CA ASP A 147 7.19 -13.42 -2.38
C ASP A 147 6.33 -13.67 -1.13
N LEU A 148 5.74 -14.87 -0.98
CA LEU A 148 4.95 -15.20 0.20
C LEU A 148 5.78 -15.14 1.50
N ASP A 149 7.05 -15.51 1.44
CA ASP A 149 7.96 -15.45 2.60
C ASP A 149 8.32 -14.00 2.96
N PHE A 150 8.58 -13.17 1.95
CA PHE A 150 8.75 -11.73 2.14
C PHE A 150 7.49 -11.10 2.76
N ARG A 151 6.31 -11.46 2.26
CA ARG A 151 5.03 -10.97 2.78
C ARG A 151 4.80 -11.39 4.23
N HIS A 152 5.10 -12.63 4.57
CA HIS A 152 5.00 -13.15 5.93
C HIS A 152 5.86 -12.31 6.89
N LEU A 153 7.13 -12.09 6.55
CA LEU A 153 8.05 -11.32 7.39
C LEU A 153 7.67 -9.84 7.44
N PHE A 154 7.33 -9.22 6.31
CA PHE A 154 6.96 -7.81 6.25
C PHE A 154 5.64 -7.52 6.98
N ALA A 155 4.69 -8.45 6.99
CA ALA A 155 3.45 -8.29 7.78
C ALA A 155 3.74 -8.15 9.28
N SER A 156 4.75 -8.86 9.79
CA SER A 156 5.20 -8.74 11.18
C SER A 156 6.00 -7.44 11.41
N TRP A 157 6.91 -7.10 10.51
CA TRP A 157 7.80 -5.94 10.67
C TRP A 157 7.09 -4.60 10.47
N PHE A 158 6.16 -4.50 9.54
CA PHE A 158 5.42 -3.28 9.22
C PHE A 158 4.02 -3.27 9.84
N ASN A 159 3.88 -3.88 11.02
CA ASN A 159 2.62 -3.86 11.73
C ASN A 159 2.26 -2.41 12.15
N ARG A 160 0.95 -2.15 12.26
CA ARG A 160 0.41 -0.83 12.59
C ARG A 160 1.02 -0.20 13.84
N GLY A 161 1.37 -1.00 14.86
CA GLY A 161 1.86 -0.51 16.14
C GLY A 161 3.19 0.24 16.06
N PHE A 162 3.94 0.07 14.97
CA PHE A 162 5.19 0.79 14.72
C PHE A 162 5.06 1.96 13.77
N LEU A 163 3.88 2.19 13.18
CA LEU A 163 3.70 3.30 12.25
C LEU A 163 3.45 4.60 13.01
N VAL A 164 4.21 5.62 12.63
CA VAL A 164 4.09 6.97 13.20
C VAL A 164 3.48 7.87 12.15
N LEU A 165 2.32 8.45 12.46
CA LEU A 165 1.69 9.49 11.65
C LEU A 165 2.39 10.82 11.91
N ARG A 166 2.77 11.53 10.85
CA ARG A 166 3.36 12.87 10.92
C ARG A 166 2.65 13.81 9.94
N PRO A 167 2.36 15.06 10.33
CA PRO A 167 1.94 16.08 9.39
C PRO A 167 3.08 16.39 8.42
N ILE A 168 2.74 16.64 7.16
CA ILE A 168 3.64 17.10 6.10
C ILE A 168 3.14 18.46 5.64
N ASN A 169 4.02 19.44 5.67
CA ASN A 169 3.73 20.83 5.34
C ASN A 169 4.93 21.46 4.62
N TRP A 170 4.82 22.73 4.25
CA TRP A 170 5.90 23.43 3.53
C TRP A 170 7.20 23.61 4.33
N GLU A 171 7.15 23.49 5.66
CA GLU A 171 8.33 23.54 6.54
C GLU A 171 9.03 22.18 6.67
N SER A 172 8.44 21.12 6.11
CA SER A 172 9.01 19.77 6.17
C SER A 172 10.33 19.68 5.39
N PRO A 173 11.26 18.80 5.79
CA PRO A 173 12.56 18.69 5.13
C PRO A 173 12.44 18.45 3.62
N ALA A 174 13.18 19.22 2.81
CA ALA A 174 13.10 19.17 1.35
C ALA A 174 13.26 17.75 0.76
N HIS A 175 14.15 16.93 1.32
CA HIS A 175 14.35 15.55 0.87
C HIS A 175 13.15 14.61 1.12
N ILE A 176 12.24 14.96 2.05
CA ILE A 176 10.96 14.26 2.24
C ILE A 176 9.96 14.79 1.22
N LEU A 177 9.91 16.11 1.00
CA LEU A 177 9.04 16.73 0.00
C LEU A 177 9.32 16.23 -1.42
N GLU A 178 10.59 16.08 -1.80
CA GLU A 178 11.02 15.46 -3.07
C GLU A 178 10.44 14.05 -3.24
N LYS A 179 10.38 13.28 -2.15
CA LYS A 179 9.80 11.92 -2.18
C LYS A 179 8.29 11.95 -2.34
N ILE A 180 7.59 12.92 -1.75
CA ILE A 180 6.15 13.10 -1.98
C ILE A 180 5.87 13.36 -3.47
N ILE A 181 6.66 14.23 -4.12
CA ILE A 181 6.58 14.46 -5.58
C ILE A 181 6.81 13.16 -6.34
N GLN A 182 7.86 12.41 -5.98
CA GLN A 182 8.22 11.16 -6.65
C GLN A 182 7.16 10.05 -6.51
N TYR A 183 6.49 9.98 -5.36
CA TYR A 183 5.61 8.87 -5.00
C TYR A 183 4.12 9.14 -5.27
N GLU A 184 3.75 10.34 -5.71
CA GLU A 184 2.36 10.67 -6.01
C GLU A 184 1.82 9.87 -7.20
N ALA A 185 0.88 8.97 -6.92
CA ALA A 185 0.40 7.96 -7.85
C ALA A 185 -1.03 8.19 -8.35
N VAL A 186 -1.79 9.10 -7.73
CA VAL A 186 -3.19 9.40 -8.03
C VAL A 186 -3.29 10.63 -8.94
N HIS A 187 -2.65 11.73 -8.55
CA HIS A 187 -2.68 13.03 -9.23
C HIS A 187 -1.26 13.59 -9.31
N ALA A 188 -0.56 13.29 -10.41
CA ALA A 188 0.83 13.67 -10.64
C ALA A 188 1.14 15.11 -10.18
N ILE A 189 2.28 15.27 -9.49
CA ILE A 189 2.80 16.57 -9.05
C ILE A 189 3.93 16.94 -10.00
N ASP A 190 3.67 17.87 -10.91
CA ASP A 190 4.59 18.16 -12.01
C ASP A 190 5.71 19.14 -11.61
N SER A 191 5.58 19.83 -10.47
CA SER A 191 6.56 20.82 -10.03
C SER A 191 6.54 21.09 -8.52
N TRP A 192 7.59 21.75 -8.02
CA TRP A 192 7.63 22.27 -6.66
C TRP A 192 6.52 23.29 -6.37
N ASP A 193 6.14 24.10 -7.37
CA ASP A 193 5.02 25.03 -7.23
C ASP A 193 3.69 24.29 -7.11
N ASP A 194 3.54 23.14 -7.79
CA ASP A 194 2.37 22.29 -7.61
C ASP A 194 2.32 21.67 -6.22
N LEU A 195 3.44 21.14 -5.73
CA LEU A 195 3.55 20.66 -4.36
C LEU A 195 3.20 21.77 -3.36
N ARG A 196 3.73 22.98 -3.55
CA ARG A 196 3.46 24.13 -2.68
C ARG A 196 1.96 24.43 -2.60
N ARG A 197 1.26 24.46 -3.72
CA ARG A 197 -0.20 24.68 -3.76
C ARG A 197 -1.02 23.62 -3.02
N ARG A 198 -0.46 22.42 -2.82
CA ARG A 198 -1.09 21.32 -2.08
C ARG A 198 -0.70 21.25 -0.61
N LEU A 199 0.33 21.98 -0.17
CA LEU A 199 0.86 21.90 1.20
C LEU A 199 0.88 23.23 1.98
N GLU A 200 0.97 24.37 1.29
CA GLU A 200 1.07 25.69 1.93
C GLU A 200 -0.29 26.29 2.32
N PRO A 201 -1.37 26.20 1.51
CA PRO A 201 -2.66 26.79 1.89
C PRO A 201 -3.26 26.13 3.15
N GLU A 202 -3.90 26.93 4.00
CA GLU A 202 -4.50 26.47 5.27
C GLU A 202 -5.61 25.42 5.05
N ASP A 203 -6.35 25.51 3.94
CA ASP A 203 -7.34 24.49 3.57
C ASP A 203 -6.75 23.24 2.90
N ARG A 204 -5.44 23.03 3.01
CA ARG A 204 -4.77 21.80 2.61
C ARG A 204 -4.02 21.20 3.78
N ARG A 205 -4.19 19.90 3.95
CA ARG A 205 -3.46 19.10 4.94
C ARG A 205 -2.84 17.92 4.25
N CYS A 206 -1.64 17.55 4.66
CA CYS A 206 -1.00 16.33 4.21
C CYS A 206 -0.42 15.58 5.41
N PHE A 207 -0.52 14.27 5.37
CA PHE A 207 -0.01 13.41 6.42
C PHE A 207 0.76 12.25 5.80
N ALA A 208 1.80 11.78 6.48
CA ALA A 208 2.52 10.59 6.07
C ALA A 208 2.78 9.65 7.24
N PHE A 209 2.69 8.35 6.97
CA PHE A 209 3.05 7.29 7.88
C PHE A 209 4.51 6.89 7.65
N PHE A 210 5.27 6.89 8.74
CA PHE A 210 6.68 6.49 8.76
C PHE A 210 6.86 5.25 9.63
N HIS A 211 7.89 4.48 9.31
CA HIS A 211 8.33 3.37 10.15
C HIS A 211 9.70 3.72 10.77
N PRO A 212 9.96 3.43 12.06
CA PRO A 212 11.22 3.78 12.73
C PRO A 212 12.48 3.25 12.01
N ALA A 213 12.38 2.09 11.35
CA ALA A 213 13.50 1.53 10.57
C ALA A 213 13.70 2.20 9.18
N MET A 214 12.77 3.07 8.77
CA MET A 214 12.78 3.82 7.51
C MET A 214 12.36 5.28 7.76
N PRO A 215 13.11 6.03 8.59
CA PRO A 215 12.67 7.29 9.18
C PRO A 215 12.46 8.43 8.16
N ASP A 216 13.21 8.39 7.07
CA ASP A 216 13.16 9.38 5.99
C ASP A 216 12.31 8.90 4.80
N GLU A 217 11.66 7.73 4.89
CA GLU A 217 10.80 7.21 3.83
C GLU A 217 9.34 7.27 4.26
N PRO A 218 8.50 8.13 3.64
CA PRO A 218 7.07 7.99 3.79
C PRO A 218 6.68 6.62 3.21
N LEU A 219 5.91 5.85 3.98
CA LEU A 219 5.38 4.56 3.51
C LEU A 219 4.03 4.74 2.82
N ILE A 220 3.20 5.59 3.42
CA ILE A 220 1.92 6.03 2.88
C ILE A 220 1.84 7.51 3.14
N PHE A 221 1.34 8.29 2.16
CA PHE A 221 0.89 9.64 2.46
C PHE A 221 -0.54 9.84 2.00
N VAL A 222 -1.16 10.85 2.60
CA VAL A 222 -2.58 11.17 2.50
C VAL A 222 -2.70 12.67 2.32
N GLU A 223 -3.22 13.10 1.19
CA GLU A 223 -3.55 14.50 0.92
C GLU A 223 -5.03 14.76 1.20
N VAL A 224 -5.30 15.84 1.92
CA VAL A 224 -6.64 16.24 2.37
C VAL A 224 -6.90 17.68 1.99
N ALA A 225 -8.07 17.92 1.40
CA ALA A 225 -8.59 19.25 1.16
C ALA A 225 -9.71 19.55 2.15
N LEU A 226 -9.63 20.70 2.82
CA LEU A 226 -10.69 21.22 3.66
C LEU A 226 -11.64 22.04 2.77
N THR A 227 -12.94 21.76 2.86
CA THR A 227 -13.95 22.30 1.94
C THR A 227 -15.25 22.58 2.66
N ARG A 228 -16.15 23.29 1.96
CA ARG A 228 -17.58 23.36 2.32
C ARG A 228 -18.37 22.42 1.42
N GLY A 229 -18.92 21.36 1.99
CA GLY A 229 -19.63 20.31 1.29
C GLY A 229 -18.73 19.30 0.57
N ILE A 230 -19.36 18.32 -0.05
CA ILE A 230 -18.70 17.17 -0.67
C ILE A 230 -18.37 17.48 -2.14
N PRO A 231 -17.10 17.47 -2.58
CA PRO A 231 -16.75 17.73 -3.97
C PRO A 231 -17.02 16.52 -4.88
N GLY A 232 -17.31 16.83 -6.15
CA GLY A 232 -17.51 15.85 -7.22
C GLY A 232 -16.52 15.92 -8.37
N SER A 233 -15.51 16.80 -8.31
CA SER A 233 -14.50 16.94 -9.38
C SER A 233 -13.11 17.23 -8.80
N VAL A 234 -12.12 16.46 -9.23
CA VAL A 234 -10.72 16.66 -8.81
C VAL A 234 -10.11 17.88 -9.50
N GLN A 235 -10.49 18.17 -10.74
CA GLN A 235 -10.04 19.37 -11.45
C GLN A 235 -10.48 20.64 -10.71
N ALA A 236 -11.72 20.68 -10.20
CA ALA A 236 -12.18 21.79 -9.37
C ALA A 236 -11.40 21.90 -8.05
N LEU A 237 -11.05 20.76 -7.44
CA LEU A 237 -10.32 20.71 -6.18
C LEU A 237 -8.86 21.16 -6.31
N LEU A 238 -8.22 20.86 -7.44
CA LEU A 238 -6.81 21.15 -7.74
C LEU A 238 -6.61 22.39 -8.61
N ALA A 239 -7.68 23.16 -8.89
CA ALA A 239 -7.60 24.36 -9.73
C ALA A 239 -6.59 25.38 -9.17
N PRO A 240 -5.63 25.88 -9.98
CA PRO A 240 -4.59 26.80 -9.51
C PRO A 240 -5.12 28.13 -8.96
N GLU A 241 -6.20 28.66 -9.54
CA GLU A 241 -6.78 29.97 -9.20
C GLU A 241 -7.99 29.85 -8.24
N ARG A 242 -8.06 28.78 -7.45
CA ARG A 242 -9.15 28.63 -6.46
C ARG A 242 -9.02 29.63 -5.32
N ALA A 243 -10.15 30.07 -4.78
CA ALA A 243 -10.16 30.79 -3.51
C ALA A 243 -9.76 29.85 -2.37
N THR A 244 -8.80 30.27 -1.55
CA THR A 244 -8.46 29.58 -0.29
C THR A 244 -9.55 29.81 0.73
N LEU A 245 -9.93 28.75 1.44
CA LEU A 245 -10.88 28.79 2.53
C LEU A 245 -10.11 28.86 3.87
N PRO A 246 -10.51 29.72 4.82
CA PRO A 246 -10.02 29.59 6.20
C PRO A 246 -10.42 28.24 6.78
N GLU A 247 -9.52 27.57 7.52
CA GLU A 247 -9.76 26.22 8.02
C GLU A 247 -10.97 26.12 8.96
N GLU A 248 -11.29 27.18 9.71
CA GLU A 248 -12.43 27.23 10.63
C GLU A 248 -13.78 27.30 9.90
N GLU A 249 -13.77 27.68 8.62
CA GLU A 249 -14.95 27.74 7.78
C GLU A 249 -15.26 26.41 7.08
N ALA A 250 -14.36 25.43 7.14
CA ALA A 250 -14.55 24.12 6.53
C ALA A 250 -15.49 23.24 7.38
N ASP A 251 -16.36 22.50 6.68
CA ASP A 251 -17.23 21.49 7.31
C ASP A 251 -16.92 20.05 6.84
N THR A 252 -16.08 19.92 5.82
CA THR A 252 -15.78 18.65 5.15
C THR A 252 -14.29 18.48 4.91
N ALA A 253 -13.73 17.38 5.38
CA ALA A 253 -12.39 16.92 5.04
C ALA A 253 -12.46 15.91 3.88
N VAL A 254 -11.75 16.20 2.79
CA VAL A 254 -11.78 15.43 1.55
C VAL A 254 -10.42 14.78 1.32
N PHE A 255 -10.34 13.46 1.53
CA PHE A 255 -9.17 12.64 1.20
C PHE A 255 -9.11 12.41 -0.31
N TYR A 256 -8.33 13.20 -1.04
CA TYR A 256 -8.31 13.18 -2.51
C TYR A 256 -7.09 12.45 -3.09
N SER A 257 -6.03 12.23 -2.30
CA SER A 257 -4.92 11.34 -2.68
C SER A 257 -4.48 10.48 -1.50
N ILE A 258 -4.31 9.18 -1.74
CA ILE A 258 -3.72 8.23 -0.79
C ILE A 258 -2.76 7.35 -1.60
N SER A 259 -1.47 7.51 -1.34
CA SER A 259 -0.41 6.89 -2.13
C SER A 259 0.41 5.95 -1.26
N ASN A 260 0.60 4.70 -1.71
CA ASN A 260 1.61 3.80 -1.17
C ASN A 260 2.93 4.09 -1.88
N CYS A 261 3.91 4.58 -1.12
CA CYS A 261 5.18 5.05 -1.65
C CYS A 261 6.14 3.92 -2.00
N GLN A 262 5.95 2.74 -1.43
CA GLN A 262 6.92 1.66 -1.49
C GLN A 262 6.35 0.49 -2.27
N ALA A 263 6.80 0.31 -3.53
CA ALA A 263 6.40 -0.83 -4.36
C ALA A 263 6.69 -2.18 -3.68
N GLY A 264 7.80 -2.27 -2.95
CA GLY A 264 8.15 -3.43 -2.14
C GLY A 264 7.23 -3.67 -0.92
N LEU A 265 6.31 -2.75 -0.60
CA LEU A 265 5.27 -2.97 0.40
C LEU A 265 3.90 -3.18 -0.23
N ALA A 266 3.84 -3.44 -1.54
CA ALA A 266 2.61 -3.82 -2.21
C ALA A 266 1.97 -5.04 -1.51
N SER A 267 0.67 -4.95 -1.25
CA SER A 267 -0.14 -5.95 -0.54
C SER A 267 0.27 -6.24 0.92
N ILE A 268 1.12 -5.41 1.53
CA ILE A 268 1.34 -5.44 2.98
C ILE A 268 0.28 -4.55 3.64
N SER A 269 -0.49 -5.13 4.56
CA SER A 269 -1.47 -4.35 5.32
C SER A 269 -0.78 -3.60 6.45
N PHE A 270 -1.01 -2.30 6.50
CA PHE A 270 -0.59 -1.41 7.57
C PHE A 270 -1.68 -1.22 8.64
N GLY A 271 -2.71 -2.08 8.61
CA GLY A 271 -3.90 -2.01 9.44
C GLY A 271 -5.05 -1.25 8.78
N ASN A 272 -6.27 -1.58 9.20
CA ASN A 272 -7.53 -1.13 8.59
C ASN A 272 -8.13 0.11 9.26
N SER A 273 -7.30 1.05 9.71
CA SER A 273 -7.82 2.33 10.23
C SER A 273 -6.82 3.48 10.12
N LEU A 274 -6.01 3.48 9.04
CA LEU A 274 -5.12 4.60 8.73
C LEU A 274 -5.93 5.88 8.53
N ILE A 275 -6.99 5.80 7.72
CA ILE A 275 -7.85 6.94 7.42
C ILE A 275 -8.67 7.36 8.65
N LYS A 276 -9.09 6.38 9.47
CA LYS A 276 -9.75 6.68 10.75
C LYS A 276 -8.84 7.52 11.65
N GLN A 277 -7.55 7.20 11.73
CA GLN A 277 -6.60 7.97 12.54
C GLN A 277 -6.53 9.42 12.05
N VAL A 278 -6.27 9.63 10.76
CA VAL A 278 -6.18 10.97 10.18
C VAL A 278 -7.49 11.75 10.35
N ALA A 279 -8.63 11.11 10.12
CA ALA A 279 -9.94 11.72 10.28
C ALA A 279 -10.25 12.09 11.74
N SER A 280 -9.90 11.22 12.70
CA SER A 280 -10.04 11.52 14.13
C SER A 280 -9.15 12.67 14.58
N ASP A 281 -7.90 12.72 14.10
CA ASP A 281 -6.96 13.79 14.44
C ASP A 281 -7.46 15.13 13.89
N LEU A 282 -7.92 15.16 12.65
CA LEU A 282 -8.57 16.33 12.05
C LEU A 282 -9.84 16.75 12.79
N ALA A 283 -10.70 15.80 13.21
CA ALA A 283 -11.91 16.11 13.96
C ALA A 283 -11.61 16.73 15.34
N ALA A 284 -10.50 16.31 15.97
CA ALA A 284 -10.06 16.84 17.25
C ALA A 284 -9.42 18.22 17.12
N GLU A 285 -8.65 18.45 16.05
CA GLU A 285 -7.99 19.72 15.73
C GLU A 285 -9.00 20.79 15.28
N LEU A 286 -9.95 20.41 14.41
CA LEU A 286 -10.92 21.28 13.76
C LEU A 286 -12.35 20.80 14.04
N PRO A 287 -12.97 21.20 15.17
CA PRO A 287 -14.32 20.76 15.56
C PRO A 287 -15.44 21.16 14.58
N GLY A 288 -15.16 22.08 13.65
CA GLY A 288 -16.09 22.48 12.58
C GLY A 288 -16.31 21.38 11.54
N LEU A 289 -15.37 20.44 11.40
CA LEU A 289 -15.43 19.33 10.45
C LEU A 289 -16.47 18.29 10.90
N LYS A 290 -17.51 18.12 10.08
CA LYS A 290 -18.62 17.18 10.31
C LYS A 290 -18.59 16.00 9.36
N THR A 291 -17.98 16.18 8.20
CA THR A 291 -18.01 15.20 7.11
C THR A 291 -16.59 14.79 6.74
N PHE A 292 -16.34 13.48 6.67
CA PHE A 292 -15.05 12.91 6.28
C PHE A 292 -15.26 12.03 5.06
N VAL A 293 -14.86 12.50 3.88
CA VAL A 293 -15.12 11.82 2.60
C VAL A 293 -13.84 11.67 1.81
N THR A 294 -13.81 10.74 0.88
CA THR A 294 -12.75 10.68 -0.12
C THR A 294 -13.23 11.25 -1.44
N LEU A 295 -12.32 11.56 -2.36
CA LEU A 295 -12.60 11.63 -3.79
C LEU A 295 -11.64 10.67 -4.48
N SER A 296 -12.08 9.43 -4.66
CA SER A 296 -11.22 8.30 -5.03
C SER A 296 -11.38 7.88 -6.49
N PRO A 297 -10.31 7.42 -7.15
CA PRO A 297 -10.36 6.88 -8.51
C PRO A 297 -11.02 5.48 -8.53
N ILE A 298 -11.42 5.04 -9.74
CA ILE A 298 -12.01 3.70 -9.99
C ILE A 298 -11.17 2.98 -11.05
N PRO A 299 -9.92 2.59 -10.74
CA PRO A 299 -8.89 2.30 -11.75
C PRO A 299 -9.15 1.09 -12.65
N GLY A 300 -10.04 0.18 -12.24
CA GLY A 300 -10.34 -1.06 -12.97
C GLY A 300 -11.64 -1.05 -13.79
N LEU A 301 -12.41 0.05 -13.77
CA LEU A 301 -13.76 0.07 -14.34
C LEU A 301 -13.78 -0.20 -15.84
N CYS A 302 -13.00 0.54 -16.63
CA CYS A 302 -13.02 0.41 -18.09
C CYS A 302 -12.55 -0.97 -18.54
N ALA A 303 -11.46 -1.48 -17.95
CA ALA A 303 -10.96 -2.83 -18.23
C ALA A 303 -11.99 -3.92 -17.87
N TRP A 304 -12.75 -3.73 -16.78
CA TRP A 304 -13.84 -4.63 -16.43
C TRP A 304 -14.98 -4.55 -17.44
N LEU A 305 -15.40 -3.35 -17.85
CA LEU A 305 -16.45 -3.16 -18.87
C LEU A 305 -16.06 -3.82 -20.21
N ASP A 306 -14.81 -3.66 -20.64
CA ASP A 306 -14.28 -4.31 -21.84
C ASP A 306 -14.34 -5.84 -21.72
N ALA A 307 -13.93 -6.39 -20.57
CA ALA A 307 -13.99 -7.84 -20.31
C ALA A 307 -15.43 -8.38 -20.27
N GLN A 308 -16.42 -7.54 -19.95
CA GLN A 308 -17.84 -7.89 -19.99
C GLN A 308 -18.50 -7.61 -21.36
N GLY A 309 -17.77 -7.03 -22.33
CA GLY A 309 -18.32 -6.65 -23.63
C GLY A 309 -19.30 -5.47 -23.59
N ILE A 310 -19.24 -4.64 -22.54
CA ILE A 310 -20.14 -3.50 -22.34
C ILE A 310 -19.53 -2.25 -22.98
N ALA A 311 -20.19 -1.70 -24.01
CA ALA A 311 -19.71 -0.49 -24.69
C ALA A 311 -19.77 0.74 -23.77
N TRP A 312 -18.64 1.44 -23.59
CA TRP A 312 -18.53 2.59 -22.67
C TRP A 312 -17.87 3.84 -23.26
N THR A 313 -17.11 3.73 -24.36
CA THR A 313 -16.28 4.81 -24.93
C THR A 313 -17.08 6.06 -25.36
N GLU A 314 -18.31 5.88 -25.84
CA GLU A 314 -19.24 6.97 -26.23
C GLU A 314 -20.43 7.09 -25.25
N ALA A 315 -20.35 6.47 -24.08
CA ALA A 315 -21.43 6.51 -23.12
C ALA A 315 -21.63 7.92 -22.57
N ALA A 316 -22.90 8.35 -22.49
CA ALA A 316 -23.26 9.59 -21.82
C ALA A 316 -22.77 9.59 -20.35
N PRO A 317 -22.41 10.74 -19.77
CA PRO A 317 -21.90 10.85 -18.41
C PRO A 317 -22.73 10.09 -17.36
N GLU A 318 -24.05 10.21 -17.38
CA GLU A 318 -24.94 9.50 -16.44
C GLU A 318 -24.93 7.98 -16.63
N ARG A 319 -24.73 7.48 -17.86
CA ARG A 319 -24.58 6.05 -18.12
C ARG A 319 -23.26 5.54 -17.52
N MET A 320 -22.17 6.29 -17.70
CA MET A 320 -20.89 5.95 -17.06
C MET A 320 -21.00 5.93 -15.54
N ARG A 321 -21.71 6.90 -14.98
CA ARG A 321 -22.00 6.98 -13.53
C ARG A 321 -22.76 5.75 -13.02
N ALA A 322 -23.77 5.30 -13.75
CA ALA A 322 -24.54 4.10 -13.42
C ALA A 322 -23.69 2.82 -13.53
N LEU A 323 -22.91 2.68 -14.61
CA LEU A 323 -21.98 1.56 -14.80
C LEU A 323 -20.93 1.50 -13.67
N ALA A 324 -20.38 2.65 -13.28
CA ALA A 324 -19.45 2.75 -12.16
C ALA A 324 -20.09 2.31 -10.83
N ALA A 325 -21.31 2.77 -10.53
CA ALA A 325 -22.05 2.34 -9.35
C ALA A 325 -22.30 0.82 -9.34
N HIS A 326 -22.70 0.26 -10.49
CA HIS A 326 -22.92 -1.17 -10.64
C HIS A 326 -21.64 -1.97 -10.39
N TYR A 327 -20.53 -1.57 -11.02
CA TYR A 327 -19.22 -2.18 -10.86
C TYR A 327 -18.79 -2.19 -9.38
N LEU A 328 -18.88 -1.05 -8.68
CA LEU A 328 -18.48 -0.94 -7.27
C LEU A 328 -19.28 -1.85 -6.32
N LEU A 329 -20.57 -2.06 -6.60
CA LEU A 329 -21.47 -2.83 -5.73
C LEU A 329 -21.48 -4.33 -6.05
N HIS A 330 -21.42 -4.68 -7.34
CA HIS A 330 -21.74 -6.03 -7.82
C HIS A 330 -20.56 -6.78 -8.46
N ALA A 331 -19.52 -6.10 -8.93
CA ALA A 331 -18.36 -6.80 -9.49
C ALA A 331 -17.52 -7.41 -8.35
N LYS A 332 -17.52 -8.74 -8.25
CA LYS A 332 -16.80 -9.52 -7.23
C LYS A 332 -15.80 -10.49 -7.85
N HIS A 333 -14.70 -10.75 -7.15
CA HIS A 333 -13.85 -11.91 -7.38
C HIS A 333 -14.54 -13.19 -6.88
N ASP A 334 -14.02 -14.36 -7.24
CA ASP A 334 -14.51 -15.67 -6.77
C ASP A 334 -14.52 -15.80 -5.24
N THR A 335 -13.68 -15.02 -4.56
CA THR A 335 -13.62 -14.92 -3.09
C THR A 335 -14.76 -14.10 -2.48
N GLY A 336 -15.63 -13.50 -3.30
CA GLY A 336 -16.71 -12.59 -2.88
C GLY A 336 -16.25 -11.15 -2.60
N ALA A 337 -14.94 -10.87 -2.62
CA ALA A 337 -14.41 -9.52 -2.43
C ALA A 337 -14.68 -8.62 -3.66
N PRO A 338 -14.93 -7.30 -3.49
CA PRO A 338 -15.02 -6.37 -4.62
C PRO A 338 -13.81 -6.47 -5.56
N VAL A 339 -14.04 -6.41 -6.87
CA VAL A 339 -12.95 -6.41 -7.87
C VAL A 339 -12.08 -5.17 -7.72
N ASP A 340 -12.72 -4.02 -7.52
CA ASP A 340 -12.01 -2.75 -7.42
C ASP A 340 -11.07 -2.70 -6.20
N PRO A 341 -9.75 -2.48 -6.39
CA PRO A 341 -8.80 -2.46 -5.29
C PRO A 341 -9.00 -1.26 -4.36
N VAL A 342 -9.47 -0.12 -4.88
CA VAL A 342 -9.70 1.11 -4.11
C VAL A 342 -10.95 0.95 -3.25
N ALA A 343 -12.01 0.32 -3.78
CA ALA A 343 -13.19 -0.08 -3.01
C ALA A 343 -12.82 -1.03 -1.87
N ARG A 344 -12.04 -2.08 -2.15
CA ARG A 344 -11.56 -3.00 -1.11
C ARG A 344 -10.79 -2.27 -0.01
N PHE A 345 -9.94 -1.31 -0.39
CA PHE A 345 -9.19 -0.51 0.57
C PHE A 345 -10.11 0.33 1.47
N HIS A 346 -11.01 1.14 0.90
CA HIS A 346 -11.86 2.04 1.69
C HIS A 346 -12.92 1.31 2.52
N LEU A 347 -13.59 0.31 1.93
CA LEU A 347 -14.54 -0.55 2.65
C LEU A 347 -13.83 -1.36 3.73
N GLY A 348 -12.62 -1.85 3.43
CA GLY A 348 -11.73 -2.47 4.39
C GLY A 348 -11.37 -1.54 5.55
N ASN A 349 -11.33 -0.22 5.34
CA ASN A 349 -11.14 0.79 6.39
C ASN A 349 -12.47 1.27 7.01
N GLY A 350 -13.60 0.60 6.75
CA GLY A 350 -14.90 0.89 7.36
C GLY A 350 -15.69 2.05 6.73
N ALA A 351 -15.30 2.49 5.53
CA ALA A 351 -16.06 3.48 4.79
C ALA A 351 -17.32 2.88 4.14
N ILE A 352 -18.19 3.75 3.63
CA ILE A 352 -19.35 3.36 2.80
C ILE A 352 -19.25 4.01 1.43
N VAL A 353 -19.76 3.36 0.38
CA VAL A 353 -19.90 3.99 -0.94
C VAL A 353 -20.98 5.07 -0.85
N HIS A 354 -20.57 6.33 -0.94
CA HIS A 354 -21.45 7.46 -0.63
C HIS A 354 -22.08 8.09 -1.86
N ALA A 355 -21.26 8.44 -2.85
CA ALA A 355 -21.69 9.07 -4.08
C ALA A 355 -20.73 8.69 -5.23
N VAL A 356 -21.28 8.55 -6.44
CA VAL A 356 -20.51 8.33 -7.67
C VAL A 356 -20.69 9.56 -8.55
N HIS A 357 -19.62 10.02 -9.17
CA HIS A 357 -19.57 11.25 -9.97
C HIS A 357 -19.15 10.95 -11.39
N ALA A 358 -19.85 11.55 -12.35
CA ALA A 358 -19.43 11.57 -13.74
C ALA A 358 -18.52 12.77 -14.00
N GLU A 359 -17.60 12.64 -14.96
CA GLU A 359 -16.66 13.71 -15.36
C GLU A 359 -15.89 14.33 -14.19
N ALA A 360 -15.65 13.51 -13.16
CA ALA A 360 -14.99 13.90 -11.93
C ALA A 360 -13.46 13.95 -12.09
N ASP A 361 -12.91 13.11 -12.97
CA ASP A 361 -11.53 13.18 -13.42
C ASP A 361 -11.46 13.21 -14.95
N THR A 362 -11.33 14.41 -15.50
CA THR A 362 -11.23 14.61 -16.95
C THR A 362 -9.82 14.46 -17.50
N SER A 363 -8.84 14.06 -16.68
CA SER A 363 -7.48 13.76 -17.14
C SER A 363 -7.48 12.59 -18.12
N ALA A 364 -6.44 12.49 -18.96
CA ALA A 364 -6.28 11.36 -19.87
C ALA A 364 -6.29 10.01 -19.12
N ASN A 365 -5.68 9.97 -17.92
CA ASN A 365 -5.66 8.78 -17.08
C ASN A 365 -7.04 8.45 -16.50
N GLY A 366 -7.77 9.44 -15.98
CA GLY A 366 -9.15 9.27 -15.48
C GLY A 366 -10.10 8.77 -16.57
N ARG A 367 -10.02 9.35 -17.77
CA ARG A 367 -10.79 8.92 -18.94
C ARG A 367 -10.45 7.48 -19.35
N ALA A 368 -9.17 7.11 -19.39
CA ALA A 368 -8.74 5.77 -19.79
C ALA A 368 -9.12 4.68 -18.78
N ARG A 369 -9.09 4.98 -17.47
CA ARG A 369 -9.31 3.97 -16.42
C ARG A 369 -10.77 3.80 -16.00
N SER A 370 -11.55 4.89 -16.02
CA SER A 370 -12.92 4.88 -15.50
C SER A 370 -13.92 5.72 -16.32
N GLY A 371 -13.57 6.13 -17.54
CA GLY A 371 -14.36 7.07 -18.33
C GLY A 371 -14.51 8.45 -17.66
N GLY A 372 -13.62 8.77 -16.72
CA GLY A 372 -13.63 9.98 -15.92
C GLY A 372 -14.56 9.95 -14.71
N THR A 373 -15.05 8.76 -14.31
CA THR A 373 -15.84 8.61 -13.09
C THR A 373 -14.95 8.50 -11.84
N MET A 374 -15.42 9.09 -10.74
CA MET A 374 -14.82 8.95 -9.41
C MET A 374 -15.91 8.65 -8.38
N VAL A 375 -15.50 8.30 -7.17
CA VAL A 375 -16.40 7.92 -6.08
C VAL A 375 -16.00 8.61 -4.78
N ASN A 376 -16.97 9.07 -4.00
CA ASN A 376 -16.73 9.39 -2.61
C ASN A 376 -17.02 8.16 -1.74
N TYR A 377 -16.05 7.82 -0.88
CA TYR A 377 -16.28 6.97 0.27
C TYR A 377 -16.46 7.83 1.52
N LEU A 378 -17.54 7.63 2.28
CA LEU A 378 -17.81 8.36 3.51
C LEU A 378 -17.31 7.56 4.72
N TYR A 379 -16.60 8.23 5.62
CA TYR A 379 -16.16 7.71 6.91
C TYR A 379 -17.03 8.25 8.04
N ASP A 380 -18.08 7.51 8.41
CA ASP A 380 -18.86 7.76 9.62
C ASP A 380 -18.05 7.28 10.84
N LEU A 381 -17.35 8.20 11.52
CA LEU A 381 -16.40 7.88 12.60
C LEU A 381 -17.00 7.00 13.71
N ALA A 382 -18.31 7.13 13.97
CA ALA A 382 -19.03 6.31 14.95
C ALA A 382 -19.26 4.87 14.47
N LYS A 383 -19.35 4.64 13.16
CA LYS A 383 -19.67 3.33 12.54
C LYS A 383 -18.49 2.67 11.84
N VAL A 384 -17.34 3.34 11.70
CA VAL A 384 -16.15 2.78 11.02
C VAL A 384 -15.79 1.38 11.54
N ALA A 385 -15.80 1.16 12.86
CA ALA A 385 -15.46 -0.14 13.44
C ALA A 385 -16.47 -1.23 13.04
N GLN A 386 -17.77 -0.94 13.15
CA GLN A 386 -18.85 -1.84 12.77
C GLN A 386 -18.80 -2.18 11.27
N ASN A 387 -18.64 -1.17 10.42
CA ASN A 387 -18.55 -1.35 8.96
C ASN A 387 -17.33 -2.18 8.57
N HIS A 388 -16.18 -1.93 9.24
CA HIS A 388 -14.96 -2.69 9.03
C HIS A 388 -15.17 -4.18 9.36
N GLU A 389 -15.71 -4.48 10.54
CA GLU A 389 -15.98 -5.86 10.99
C GLU A 389 -16.95 -6.57 10.04
N GLN A 390 -18.02 -5.89 9.63
CA GLN A 390 -18.99 -6.43 8.69
C GLN A 390 -18.34 -6.76 7.34
N PHE A 391 -17.54 -5.84 6.79
CA PHE A 391 -16.84 -6.06 5.52
C PHE A 391 -15.83 -7.20 5.64
N ALA A 392 -15.05 -7.25 6.71
CA ALA A 392 -14.07 -8.30 6.96
C ALA A 392 -14.71 -9.69 7.07
N ALA A 393 -15.91 -9.78 7.65
CA ALA A 393 -16.62 -11.05 7.82
C ALA A 393 -17.34 -11.53 6.55
N THR A 394 -17.89 -10.62 5.75
CA THR A 394 -18.89 -10.97 4.72
C THR A 394 -18.58 -10.43 3.33
N ASN A 395 -17.58 -9.57 3.16
CA ASN A 395 -17.33 -8.80 1.94
C ASN A 395 -18.53 -7.95 1.46
N THR A 396 -19.49 -7.67 2.36
CA THR A 396 -20.69 -6.88 2.05
C THR A 396 -20.34 -5.43 1.79
N VAL A 397 -20.71 -4.91 0.61
CA VAL A 397 -20.52 -3.50 0.26
C VAL A 397 -21.64 -2.67 0.89
N VAL A 398 -21.29 -1.80 1.82
CA VAL A 398 -22.23 -0.81 2.38
C VAL A 398 -22.24 0.41 1.47
N ALA A 399 -23.44 0.82 1.05
CA ALA A 399 -23.66 1.94 0.14
C ALA A 399 -24.94 2.69 0.50
N THR A 400 -25.01 3.98 0.13
CA THR A 400 -26.21 4.82 0.26
C THR A 400 -27.36 4.35 -0.63
N SER A 401 -28.59 4.77 -0.34
CA SER A 401 -29.79 4.47 -1.14
C SER A 401 -29.63 4.97 -2.58
N GLU A 402 -29.04 6.14 -2.75
CA GLU A 402 -28.83 6.82 -4.01
C GLU A 402 -27.89 6.00 -4.90
N VAL A 403 -26.77 5.51 -4.34
CA VAL A 403 -25.82 4.66 -5.07
C VAL A 403 -26.45 3.31 -5.44
N LYS A 404 -27.25 2.71 -4.56
CA LYS A 404 -27.97 1.47 -4.88
C LYS A 404 -28.98 1.67 -6.01
N SER A 405 -29.74 2.76 -5.97
CA SER A 405 -30.68 3.11 -7.05
C SER A 405 -29.96 3.34 -8.37
N LEU A 406 -28.81 4.01 -8.34
CA LEU A 406 -27.98 4.27 -9.50
C LEU A 406 -27.34 3.00 -10.08
N ALA A 407 -26.92 2.06 -9.23
CA ALA A 407 -26.42 0.75 -9.66
C ALA A 407 -27.52 -0.10 -10.32
N ASN A 408 -28.75 -0.01 -9.82
CA ASN A 408 -29.91 -0.73 -10.36
C ASN A 408 -30.39 -0.17 -11.71
N SER A 409 -30.11 1.11 -12.01
CA SER A 409 -30.43 1.71 -13.32
C SER A 409 -29.38 1.44 -14.39
N ALA A 410 -28.29 0.73 -14.07
CA ALA A 410 -27.23 0.42 -15.01
C ALA A 410 -27.70 -0.61 -16.05
N HIS A 411 -27.75 -0.20 -17.32
CA HIS A 411 -28.00 -1.10 -18.44
C HIS A 411 -26.68 -1.73 -18.93
N LEU A 412 -26.50 -3.01 -18.64
CA LEU A 412 -25.30 -3.81 -18.97
C LEU A 412 -25.36 -4.42 -20.39
N GLU A 413 -26.12 -3.82 -21.31
CA GLU A 413 -26.30 -4.42 -22.64
C GLU A 413 -24.95 -4.57 -23.39
N PRO A 414 -24.68 -5.75 -23.98
CA PRO A 414 -23.49 -5.95 -24.80
C PRO A 414 -23.50 -5.01 -26.00
N ALA A 415 -22.33 -4.62 -26.47
CA ALA A 415 -22.21 -3.91 -27.75
C ALA A 415 -22.90 -4.73 -28.85
N LYS A 416 -23.89 -4.17 -29.54
CA LYS A 416 -24.42 -4.78 -30.77
C LYS A 416 -23.26 -4.87 -31.76
N GLU A 417 -22.92 -6.08 -32.20
CA GLU A 417 -21.99 -6.29 -33.31
C GLU A 417 -22.46 -5.41 -34.49
N LYS A 418 -21.60 -4.51 -34.95
CA LYS A 418 -21.82 -3.69 -36.14
C LYS A 418 -21.24 -4.39 -37.35
#